data_AF-A0A524PVH0-F1
#
_entry.id   AF-A0A524PVH0-F1
#
_cell.length_a   1.000
_cell.length_b   1.000
_cell.length_c   1.000
_cell.angle_alpha   90.00
_cell.angle_beta   90.00
_cell.angle_gamma   90.00
#
_symmetry.space_group_name_H-M   'P 1'
#
loop_
_entity.id
_entity.type
_entity.pdbx_description
1 polymer ?
#
loop_
_entity_poly.entity_id
_entity_poly.type
_entity_poly.pdbx_seq_one_letter_code
_entity_poly.pdbx_strand_id
1 'polypeptide(L)'
;SDDDNNIPIFEDFTYTNVVYTDGTGYNFKVGIIVRPISALRVGFAFHAPTVFRLNEYYYDSMIANDIYGRYDEANDPFRFEYTLTTPMRFNTGISLQIGKMGIISGDYEYVDYSTAKFAKASDLYDYFNENDDIKSIFAASHNFRIGGEMRLSTMFYLRGGYSFYGSGFQSDQDNADNNYSVYSGGVGFRQSNIYFDLSYALRHNSQAYFMYGYPTLDPVELTYNRHMITGSIGLRF
;
A
#
# COMPACT_ATOMS: atom_id res chain seq x y z
N SER A 1 0.35 24.00 -28.60
CA SER A 1 -0.82 24.54 -27.89
C SER A 1 -1.70 25.19 -28.93
N ASP A 2 -3.02 25.10 -28.76
CA ASP A 2 -3.92 26.02 -29.45
C ASP A 2 -3.99 27.29 -28.61
N ASP A 3 -3.53 28.40 -29.16
CA ASP A 3 -3.33 29.66 -28.44
C ASP A 3 -4.67 30.36 -28.10
N ASP A 4 -5.80 29.88 -28.66
CA ASP A 4 -7.14 30.43 -28.40
C ASP A 4 -8.06 29.48 -27.60
N ASN A 5 -7.57 28.30 -27.19
CA ASN A 5 -8.33 27.27 -26.47
C ASN A 5 -9.69 26.95 -27.11
N ASN A 6 -9.74 27.03 -28.44
CA ASN A 6 -10.97 26.91 -29.21
C ASN A 6 -10.76 25.73 -30.17
N ILE A 7 -11.31 24.56 -29.82
CA ILE A 7 -11.32 23.40 -30.72
C ILE A 7 -12.67 23.43 -31.45
N PRO A 8 -12.84 24.20 -32.54
CA PRO A 8 -14.15 24.50 -33.13
C PRO A 8 -14.89 23.28 -33.68
N ILE A 9 -14.20 22.15 -33.77
CA ILE A 9 -14.71 20.90 -34.35
C ILE A 9 -15.13 19.94 -33.24
N PHE A 10 -14.43 19.89 -32.11
CA PHE A 10 -14.65 18.90 -31.05
C PHE A 10 -15.69 19.39 -30.04
N GLU A 11 -16.70 18.56 -29.75
CA GLU A 11 -17.75 18.91 -28.78
C GLU A 11 -17.49 18.24 -27.43
N ASP A 12 -17.48 16.90 -27.41
CA ASP A 12 -17.28 16.13 -26.19
C ASP A 12 -16.74 14.72 -26.48
N PHE A 13 -16.24 14.07 -25.44
CA PHE A 13 -15.96 12.64 -25.48
C PHE A 13 -16.32 11.98 -24.15
N THR A 14 -16.71 10.71 -24.24
CA THR A 14 -16.89 9.82 -23.10
C THR A 14 -15.94 8.65 -23.26
N TYR A 15 -15.03 8.51 -22.32
CA TYR A 15 -14.12 7.37 -22.21
C TYR A 15 -14.57 6.46 -21.07
N THR A 16 -14.82 5.20 -21.36
CA THR A 16 -15.26 4.18 -20.40
C THR A 16 -14.24 3.05 -20.36
N ASN A 17 -13.51 2.96 -19.25
CA ASN A 17 -12.58 1.88 -18.97
C ASN A 17 -13.12 0.99 -17.84
N VAL A 18 -13.18 -0.32 -18.08
CA VAL A 18 -13.63 -1.32 -17.13
C VAL A 18 -12.53 -2.35 -16.93
N VAL A 19 -11.98 -2.37 -15.73
CA VAL A 19 -11.05 -3.42 -15.28
C VAL A 19 -11.68 -4.16 -14.12
N TYR A 20 -11.78 -5.48 -14.24
CA TYR A 20 -12.23 -6.36 -13.19
C TYR A 20 -11.22 -7.48 -12.98
N THR A 21 -10.64 -7.57 -11.79
CA THR A 21 -9.65 -8.58 -11.44
C THR A 21 -10.12 -9.36 -10.23
N ASP A 22 -10.22 -10.68 -10.36
CA ASP A 22 -10.52 -11.62 -9.27
C ASP A 22 -9.44 -12.69 -9.16
N GLY A 23 -9.36 -13.39 -8.03
CA GLY A 23 -8.38 -14.45 -7.91
C GLY A 23 -8.22 -15.06 -6.53
N THR A 24 -7.24 -15.94 -6.43
CA THR A 24 -6.89 -16.66 -5.20
C THR A 24 -5.43 -16.43 -4.83
N GLY A 25 -5.15 -16.27 -3.54
CA GLY A 25 -3.80 -16.03 -3.03
C GLY A 25 -3.43 -17.02 -1.94
N TYR A 26 -2.22 -17.58 -2.03
CA TYR A 26 -1.66 -18.48 -1.02
C TYR A 26 -0.42 -17.85 -0.42
N ASN A 27 -0.33 -17.84 0.92
CA ASN A 27 0.88 -17.42 1.63
C ASN A 27 1.16 -18.30 2.84
N PHE A 28 2.39 -18.21 3.32
CA PHE A 28 2.84 -18.86 4.54
C PHE A 28 3.59 -17.85 5.42
N LYS A 29 3.33 -17.86 6.72
CA LYS A 29 3.96 -16.96 7.69
C LYS A 29 4.35 -17.75 8.92
N VAL A 30 5.57 -17.54 9.39
CA VAL A 30 6.09 -18.16 10.62
C VAL A 30 6.77 -17.10 11.47
N GLY A 31 6.64 -17.21 12.78
CA GLY A 31 7.28 -16.29 13.70
C GLY A 31 7.58 -16.94 15.05
N ILE A 32 8.58 -16.39 15.73
CA ILE A 32 9.04 -16.82 17.04
C ILE A 32 9.15 -15.59 17.92
N ILE A 33 8.70 -15.71 19.17
CA ILE A 33 8.87 -14.68 20.20
C ILE A 33 9.60 -15.31 21.37
N VAL A 34 10.73 -14.71 21.73
CA VAL A 34 11.51 -15.09 22.91
C VAL A 34 11.33 -14.05 24.01
N ARG A 35 11.38 -14.51 25.26
CA ARG A 35 11.27 -13.67 26.46
C ARG A 35 12.50 -13.89 27.35
N PRO A 36 13.64 -13.23 27.07
CA PRO A 36 14.87 -13.42 27.84
C PRO A 36 14.69 -13.06 29.31
N ILE A 37 13.85 -12.05 29.59
CA ILE A 37 13.39 -11.67 30.92
C ILE A 37 11.89 -11.37 30.86
N SER A 38 11.21 -11.33 32.01
CA SER A 38 9.75 -11.12 32.09
C SER A 38 9.27 -9.82 31.42
N ALA A 39 10.10 -8.77 31.47
CA ALA A 39 9.78 -7.48 30.89
C ALA A 39 10.08 -7.39 29.38
N LEU A 40 10.97 -8.22 28.83
CA LEU A 40 11.48 -8.09 27.48
C LEU A 40 10.88 -9.16 26.56
N ARG A 41 10.37 -8.74 25.40
CA ARG A 41 10.00 -9.65 24.30
C ARG A 41 10.81 -9.27 23.07
N VAL A 42 11.38 -10.27 22.42
CA VAL A 42 12.04 -10.13 21.12
C VAL A 42 11.33 -11.05 20.15
N GLY A 43 10.87 -10.50 19.03
CA GLY A 43 10.11 -11.21 18.00
C GLY A 43 10.87 -11.24 16.69
N PHE A 44 10.79 -12.37 15.99
CA PHE A 44 11.24 -12.52 14.62
C PHE A 44 10.11 -13.18 13.83
N ALA A 45 9.82 -12.68 12.63
CA ALA A 45 8.83 -13.29 11.74
C ALA A 45 9.29 -13.24 10.29
N PHE A 46 9.08 -14.35 9.60
CA PHE A 46 9.28 -14.49 8.17
C PHE A 46 7.94 -14.69 7.49
N HIS A 47 7.64 -13.85 6.51
CA HIS A 47 6.49 -14.00 5.63
C HIS A 47 7.00 -14.42 4.27
N ALA A 48 6.60 -15.61 3.83
CA ALA A 48 6.86 -16.07 2.47
C ALA A 48 6.10 -15.18 1.47
N PRO A 49 6.56 -15.14 0.19
CA PRO A 49 5.81 -14.57 -0.91
C PRO A 49 4.35 -15.01 -0.91
N THR A 50 3.44 -14.09 -1.21
CA THR A 50 2.07 -14.46 -1.56
C THR A 50 2.04 -14.73 -3.05
N VAL A 51 1.61 -15.93 -3.45
CA VAL A 51 1.40 -16.28 -4.85
C VAL A 51 -0.08 -16.12 -5.14
N PHE A 52 -0.41 -15.12 -5.95
CA PHE A 52 -1.74 -14.85 -6.45
C PHE A 52 -1.91 -15.47 -7.83
N ARG A 53 -3.02 -16.16 -8.07
CA ARG A 53 -3.53 -16.48 -9.41
C ARG A 53 -4.71 -15.57 -9.68
N LEU A 54 -4.59 -14.76 -10.71
CA LEU A 54 -5.50 -13.66 -11.01
C LEU A 54 -6.13 -13.89 -12.38
N ASN A 55 -7.44 -13.66 -12.46
CA ASN A 55 -8.19 -13.56 -13.69
C ASN A 55 -8.57 -12.08 -13.86
N GLU A 56 -8.26 -11.52 -15.01
CA GLU A 56 -8.52 -10.12 -15.30
C GLU A 56 -9.40 -10.00 -16.54
N TYR A 57 -10.41 -9.16 -16.44
CA TYR A 57 -11.26 -8.71 -17.53
C TYR A 57 -10.96 -7.24 -17.81
N TYR A 58 -10.68 -6.93 -19.07
CA TYR A 58 -10.39 -5.58 -19.52
C TYR A 58 -11.29 -5.22 -20.70
N TYR A 59 -12.02 -4.12 -20.57
CA TYR A 59 -12.83 -3.54 -21.63
C TYR A 59 -12.63 -2.03 -21.64
N ASP A 60 -12.56 -1.47 -22.84
CA ASP A 60 -12.33 -0.07 -23.08
C ASP A 60 -13.19 0.42 -24.25
N SER A 61 -13.78 1.60 -24.10
CA SER A 61 -14.56 2.23 -25.17
C SER A 61 -14.47 3.74 -25.08
N MET A 62 -14.47 4.38 -26.25
CA MET A 62 -14.46 5.83 -26.40
C MET A 62 -15.52 6.24 -27.41
N ILE A 63 -16.39 7.15 -26.97
CA ILE A 63 -17.34 7.84 -27.83
C ILE A 63 -16.89 9.29 -27.92
N ALA A 64 -16.69 9.81 -29.12
CA ALA A 64 -16.35 11.21 -29.35
C ALA A 64 -17.37 11.85 -30.29
N ASN A 65 -17.81 13.07 -29.97
CA ASN A 65 -18.69 13.87 -30.81
C ASN A 65 -17.93 15.09 -31.32
N ASP A 66 -18.11 15.36 -32.60
CA ASP A 66 -17.60 16.55 -33.26
C ASP A 66 -18.69 17.14 -34.17
N ILE A 67 -18.44 18.30 -34.79
CA ILE A 67 -19.41 18.96 -35.67
C ILE A 67 -19.78 18.15 -36.93
N TYR A 68 -19.04 17.08 -37.25
CA TYR A 68 -19.26 16.19 -38.38
C TYR A 68 -20.00 14.89 -37.97
N GLY A 69 -20.00 14.52 -36.69
CA GLY A 69 -20.80 13.43 -36.16
C GLY A 69 -20.21 12.72 -34.94
N ARG A 70 -20.75 11.52 -34.67
CA ARG A 70 -20.33 10.65 -33.57
C ARG A 70 -19.38 9.56 -34.06
N TYR A 71 -18.25 9.44 -33.38
CA TYR A 71 -17.28 8.34 -33.52
C TYR A 71 -17.37 7.45 -32.28
N ASP A 72 -17.38 6.15 -32.49
CA ASP A 72 -17.55 5.15 -31.45
C ASP A 72 -16.55 4.02 -31.70
N GLU A 73 -15.59 3.87 -30.78
CA GLU A 73 -14.54 2.87 -30.85
C GLU A 73 -14.51 2.11 -29.53
N ALA A 74 -14.50 0.78 -29.61
CA ALA A 74 -14.41 -0.09 -28.45
C ALA A 74 -13.49 -1.27 -28.78
N ASN A 75 -12.75 -1.75 -27.78
CA ASN A 75 -12.01 -2.98 -27.94
C ASN A 75 -12.93 -4.20 -27.77
N ASP A 76 -12.50 -5.33 -28.33
CA ASP A 76 -13.06 -6.61 -27.89
C ASP A 76 -12.64 -6.86 -26.44
N PRO A 77 -13.55 -7.29 -25.55
CA PRO A 77 -13.20 -7.55 -24.17
C PRO A 77 -12.10 -8.61 -24.04
N PHE A 78 -11.01 -8.25 -23.37
CA PHE A 78 -9.90 -9.15 -23.13
C PHE A 78 -10.06 -9.86 -21.79
N ARG A 79 -9.59 -11.11 -21.75
CA ARG A 79 -9.47 -11.89 -20.51
C ARG A 79 -8.07 -12.45 -20.41
N PHE A 80 -7.39 -12.14 -19.32
CA PHE A 80 -6.03 -12.59 -19.04
C PHE A 80 -6.00 -13.37 -17.75
N GLU A 81 -5.12 -14.37 -17.68
CA GLU A 81 -4.90 -15.13 -16.45
C GLU A 81 -3.41 -15.21 -16.16
N TYR A 82 -3.01 -14.59 -15.07
CA TYR A 82 -1.61 -14.46 -14.69
C TYR A 82 -1.39 -14.71 -13.20
N THR A 83 -0.15 -15.00 -12.86
CA THR A 83 0.31 -15.21 -11.50
C THR A 83 1.13 -14.01 -11.06
N LEU A 84 0.81 -13.42 -9.92
CA LEU A 84 1.63 -12.41 -9.26
C LEU A 84 2.23 -12.99 -7.99
N THR A 85 3.56 -13.01 -7.90
CA THR A 85 4.28 -13.38 -6.67
C THR A 85 4.78 -12.11 -5.99
N THR A 86 4.32 -11.87 -4.75
CA THR A 86 4.78 -10.70 -3.97
C THR A 86 6.17 -10.95 -3.37
N PRO A 87 6.90 -9.90 -3.01
CA PRO A 87 8.11 -10.03 -2.20
C PRO A 87 7.89 -10.78 -0.88
N MET A 88 8.94 -11.45 -0.41
CA MET A 88 9.02 -11.93 0.96
C MET A 88 9.23 -10.77 1.95
N ARG A 89 8.87 -10.97 3.22
CA ARG A 89 9.11 -9.97 4.27
C ARG A 89 9.79 -10.58 5.48
N PHE A 90 10.82 -9.89 5.98
CA PHE A 90 11.46 -10.23 7.24
C PHE A 90 11.12 -9.15 8.28
N ASN A 91 10.64 -9.56 9.44
CA ASN A 91 10.24 -8.68 10.51
C ASN A 91 11.01 -9.05 11.78
N THR A 92 11.50 -8.05 12.48
CA THR A 92 12.06 -8.20 13.82
C THR A 92 11.55 -7.09 14.70
N GLY A 93 11.29 -7.40 15.96
CA GLY A 93 10.69 -6.47 16.90
C GLY A 93 11.19 -6.68 18.31
N ILE A 94 11.22 -5.61 19.08
CA ILE A 94 11.55 -5.61 20.49
C ILE A 94 10.48 -4.84 21.24
N SER A 95 10.05 -5.37 22.38
CA SER A 95 9.14 -4.65 23.27
C SER A 95 9.56 -4.81 24.72
N LEU A 96 9.48 -3.71 25.46
CA LEU A 96 9.80 -3.64 26.88
C LEU A 96 8.54 -3.26 27.65
N GLN A 97 8.13 -4.14 28.56
CA GLN A 97 7.02 -3.92 29.47
C GLN A 97 7.51 -3.21 30.74
N ILE A 98 6.95 -2.04 31.01
CA ILE A 98 7.28 -1.20 32.16
C ILE A 98 6.25 -1.50 33.26
N GLY A 99 6.51 -2.58 34.01
CA GLY A 99 5.65 -3.05 35.09
C GLY A 99 4.19 -3.25 34.65
N LYS A 100 3.27 -2.59 35.37
CA LYS A 100 1.82 -2.54 35.03
C LYS A 100 1.42 -1.22 34.34
N MET A 101 2.39 -0.33 34.10
CA MET A 101 2.15 1.02 33.60
C MET A 101 2.07 1.07 32.08
N GLY A 102 2.81 0.23 31.35
CA GLY A 102 2.81 0.33 29.91
C GLY A 102 3.82 -0.56 29.20
N ILE A 103 3.91 -0.35 27.89
CA ILE A 103 4.81 -1.04 26.98
C ILE A 103 5.41 0.01 26.04
N ILE A 104 6.70 -0.12 25.73
CA ILE A 104 7.33 0.54 24.59
C ILE A 104 7.82 -0.54 23.62
N SER A 105 7.67 -0.31 22.32
CA SER A 105 8.09 -1.25 21.28
C SER A 105 8.72 -0.56 20.09
N GLY A 106 9.62 -1.27 19.44
CA GLY A 106 10.22 -0.91 18.17
C GLY A 106 10.25 -2.12 17.25
N ASP A 107 9.89 -1.92 15.99
CA ASP A 107 9.85 -2.96 14.96
C ASP A 107 10.59 -2.48 13.72
N TYR A 108 11.25 -3.42 13.05
CA TYR A 108 11.91 -3.26 11.77
C TYR A 108 11.40 -4.32 10.80
N GLU A 109 11.06 -3.89 9.60
CA GLU A 109 10.63 -4.76 8.51
C GLU A 109 11.46 -4.48 7.27
N TYR A 110 11.95 -5.55 6.66
CA TYR A 110 12.65 -5.57 5.39
C TYR A 110 11.79 -6.25 4.33
N VAL A 111 11.68 -5.61 3.16
CA VAL A 111 10.98 -6.15 1.99
C VAL A 111 11.71 -5.72 0.72
N ASP A 112 11.94 -6.65 -0.20
CA ASP A 112 12.60 -6.34 -1.47
C ASP A 112 11.60 -6.33 -2.64
N TYR A 113 11.15 -5.14 -3.04
CA TYR A 113 10.13 -5.00 -4.08
C TYR A 113 10.61 -5.43 -5.47
N SER A 114 11.94 -5.41 -5.72
CA SER A 114 12.53 -5.91 -6.97
C SER A 114 12.32 -7.41 -7.20
N THR A 115 11.95 -8.15 -6.14
CA THR A 115 11.68 -9.60 -6.19
C THR A 115 10.23 -9.94 -6.53
N ALA A 116 9.37 -8.94 -6.66
CA ALA A 116 8.03 -9.14 -7.21
C ALA A 116 8.15 -9.72 -8.63
N LYS A 117 7.21 -10.57 -9.02
CA LYS A 117 7.23 -11.12 -10.37
C LYS A 117 5.86 -11.53 -10.87
N PHE A 118 5.64 -11.27 -12.15
CA PHE A 118 4.58 -11.87 -12.94
C PHE A 118 5.05 -13.18 -13.56
N ALA A 119 4.13 -14.12 -13.70
CA ALA A 119 4.32 -15.36 -14.43
C ALA A 119 3.01 -15.77 -15.07
N LYS A 120 3.06 -16.48 -16.20
CA LYS A 120 1.86 -17.02 -16.84
C LYS A 120 1.06 -17.93 -15.90
N ALA A 121 -0.26 -17.78 -15.88
CA ALA A 121 -1.16 -18.77 -15.28
C ALA A 121 -1.79 -19.64 -16.37
N SER A 122 -2.43 -19.02 -17.37
CA SER A 122 -2.91 -19.72 -18.56
C SER A 122 -2.77 -18.92 -19.87
N ASP A 123 -2.46 -17.63 -19.80
CA ASP A 123 -2.01 -16.90 -20.98
C ASP A 123 -0.64 -17.40 -21.48
N LEU A 124 -0.41 -17.27 -22.79
CA LEU A 124 0.88 -17.61 -23.41
C LEU A 124 1.85 -16.42 -23.39
N TYR A 125 1.51 -15.36 -22.66
CA TYR A 125 2.29 -14.14 -22.60
C TYR A 125 3.54 -14.35 -21.74
N ASP A 126 4.68 -13.85 -22.23
CA ASP A 126 5.93 -13.87 -21.49
C ASP A 126 6.15 -12.51 -20.82
N TYR A 127 6.06 -12.50 -19.49
CA TYR A 127 6.21 -11.31 -18.66
C TYR A 127 7.68 -10.89 -18.46
N PHE A 128 8.56 -11.21 -19.40
CA PHE A 128 9.99 -10.95 -19.26
C PHE A 128 10.27 -9.45 -19.10
N ASN A 129 9.69 -8.61 -19.96
CA ASN A 129 9.91 -7.16 -19.94
C ASN A 129 9.37 -6.53 -18.66
N GLU A 130 8.16 -6.89 -18.24
CA GLU A 130 7.54 -6.37 -17.02
C GLU A 130 8.33 -6.78 -15.77
N ASN A 131 8.89 -8.00 -15.76
CA ASN A 131 9.75 -8.46 -14.68
C ASN A 131 11.14 -7.80 -14.69
N ASP A 132 11.63 -7.35 -15.85
CA ASP A 132 12.86 -6.56 -15.94
C ASP A 132 12.61 -5.12 -15.47
N ASP A 133 11.48 -4.53 -15.86
CA ASP A 133 10.98 -3.24 -15.37
C ASP A 133 10.80 -3.25 -13.86
N ILE A 134 10.23 -4.32 -13.28
CA ILE A 134 10.11 -4.45 -11.83
C ILE A 134 11.50 -4.37 -11.15
N LYS A 135 12.53 -4.99 -11.72
CA LYS A 135 13.87 -5.00 -11.12
C LYS A 135 14.58 -3.65 -11.30
N SER A 136 14.34 -2.97 -12.41
CA SER A 136 14.96 -1.67 -12.73
C SER A 136 14.27 -0.50 -12.01
N ILE A 137 12.97 -0.63 -11.71
CA ILE A 137 12.18 0.43 -11.05
C ILE A 137 12.19 0.26 -9.52
N PHE A 138 12.06 -0.98 -9.02
CA PHE A 138 11.87 -1.23 -7.59
C PHE A 138 13.16 -1.68 -6.90
N ALA A 139 13.22 -1.39 -5.60
CA ALA A 139 14.33 -1.65 -4.71
C ALA A 139 13.85 -2.23 -3.36
N ALA A 140 14.82 -2.55 -2.51
CA ALA A 140 14.53 -2.93 -1.14
C ALA A 140 14.11 -1.74 -0.27
N SER A 141 13.05 -1.95 0.51
CA SER A 141 12.48 -0.98 1.43
C SER A 141 12.68 -1.43 2.88
N HIS A 142 13.02 -0.44 3.70
CA HIS A 142 13.30 -0.56 5.12
C HIS A 142 12.26 0.21 5.91
N ASN A 143 11.45 -0.49 6.68
CA ASN A 143 10.34 0.08 7.43
C ASN A 143 10.62 0.02 8.92
N PHE A 144 10.41 1.12 9.63
CA PHE A 144 10.65 1.26 11.06
C PHE A 144 9.38 1.72 11.76
N ARG A 145 9.05 1.10 12.88
CA ARG A 145 7.88 1.46 13.69
C ARG A 145 8.32 1.57 15.13
N ILE A 146 7.91 2.63 15.81
CA ILE A 146 8.10 2.81 17.24
C ILE A 146 6.77 3.22 17.84
N GLY A 147 6.44 2.62 18.99
CA GLY A 147 5.17 2.88 19.64
C GLY A 147 5.22 2.59 21.12
N GLY A 148 4.21 3.09 21.80
CA GLY A 148 4.01 2.81 23.21
C GLY A 148 2.55 2.80 23.59
N GLU A 149 2.26 2.02 24.61
CA GLU A 149 0.99 2.01 25.32
C GLU A 149 1.26 2.40 26.78
N MET A 150 0.46 3.33 27.29
CA MET A 150 0.46 3.72 28.69
C MET A 150 -0.93 3.55 29.29
N ARG A 151 -0.98 2.87 30.42
CA ARG A 151 -2.15 2.71 31.25
C ARG A 151 -2.25 3.88 32.23
N LEU A 152 -3.19 4.79 31.98
CA LEU A 152 -3.45 5.94 32.84
C LEU A 152 -4.23 5.55 34.11
N SER A 153 -5.15 4.59 33.99
CA SER A 153 -5.92 4.07 35.11
C SER A 153 -6.33 2.62 34.87
N THR A 154 -7.12 2.05 35.79
CA THR A 154 -7.68 0.71 35.56
C THR A 154 -8.52 0.66 34.28
N MET A 155 -9.11 1.78 33.88
CA MET A 155 -10.06 1.91 32.77
C MET A 155 -9.48 2.57 31.52
N PHE A 156 -8.54 3.51 31.66
CA PHE A 156 -8.04 4.32 30.54
C PHE A 156 -6.65 3.91 30.08
N TYR A 157 -6.51 3.81 28.76
CA TYR A 157 -5.27 3.49 28.04
C TYR A 157 -5.01 4.56 27.00
N LEU A 158 -3.76 4.96 26.87
CA LEU A 158 -3.28 5.87 25.83
C LEU A 158 -2.26 5.13 24.97
N ARG A 159 -2.34 5.31 23.67
CA ARG A 159 -1.40 4.77 22.69
C ARG A 159 -0.86 5.89 21.83
N GLY A 160 0.41 5.79 21.49
CA GLY A 160 1.06 6.70 20.57
C GLY A 160 2.13 5.97 19.78
N GLY A 161 2.36 6.39 18.54
CA GLY A 161 3.36 5.77 17.70
C GLY A 161 3.76 6.63 16.51
N TYR A 162 4.92 6.26 15.96
CA TYR A 162 5.46 6.79 14.73
C TYR A 162 5.91 5.61 13.87
N SER A 163 5.64 5.67 12.58
CA SER A 163 6.15 4.72 11.62
C SER A 163 6.75 5.44 10.43
N PHE A 164 7.93 5.02 10.01
CA PHE A 164 8.57 5.45 8.78
C PHE A 164 8.64 4.26 7.83
N TYR A 165 8.17 4.44 6.61
CA TYR A 165 8.21 3.44 5.56
C TYR A 165 9.15 3.94 4.47
N GLY A 166 10.25 3.23 4.25
CA GLY A 166 11.22 3.58 3.21
C GLY A 166 10.61 3.42 1.82
N SER A 167 11.13 4.20 0.87
CA SER A 167 10.75 4.06 -0.53
C SER A 167 11.09 2.67 -1.05
N GLY A 168 10.25 2.16 -1.94
CA GLY A 168 10.48 0.91 -2.66
C GLY A 168 11.04 1.11 -4.06
N PHE A 169 11.45 2.33 -4.44
CA PHE A 169 11.97 2.65 -5.76
C PHE A 169 13.50 2.70 -5.78
N GLN A 170 14.12 2.40 -6.93
CA GLN A 170 15.55 2.62 -7.14
C GLN A 170 15.89 4.11 -7.07
N SER A 171 17.15 4.42 -6.73
CA SER A 171 17.60 5.80 -6.48
C SER A 171 17.62 6.70 -7.72
N ASP A 172 17.56 6.12 -8.91
CA ASP A 172 17.53 6.81 -10.19
C ASP A 172 16.11 7.04 -10.73
N GLN A 173 15.09 6.61 -9.99
CA GLN A 173 13.68 6.83 -10.35
C GLN A 173 13.17 8.15 -9.76
N ASP A 174 12.21 8.79 -10.43
CA ASP A 174 11.60 10.05 -9.95
C ASP A 174 10.96 9.91 -8.55
N ASN A 175 10.47 8.71 -8.24
CA ASN A 175 9.88 8.37 -6.95
C ASN A 175 10.86 7.69 -5.98
N ALA A 176 12.18 7.86 -6.18
CA ALA A 176 13.21 7.37 -5.27
C ALA A 176 12.94 7.77 -3.80
N ASP A 177 12.41 8.97 -3.57
CA ASP A 177 12.09 9.49 -2.24
C ASP A 177 10.61 9.35 -1.84
N ASN A 178 9.84 8.47 -2.48
CA ASN A 178 8.43 8.17 -2.12
C ASN A 178 8.30 7.34 -0.82
N ASN A 179 9.08 7.70 0.19
CA ASN A 179 8.93 7.25 1.55
C ASN A 179 7.71 7.93 2.21
N TYR A 180 7.20 7.33 3.28
CA TYR A 180 6.08 7.93 4.00
C TYR A 180 6.13 7.71 5.49
N SER A 181 5.62 8.71 6.21
CA SER A 181 5.54 8.70 7.66
C SER A 181 4.10 8.59 8.13
N VAL A 182 3.89 7.85 9.21
CA VAL A 182 2.59 7.72 9.88
C VAL A 182 2.73 8.12 11.33
N TYR A 183 2.01 9.17 11.72
CA TYR A 183 1.86 9.60 13.11
C TYR A 183 0.55 9.05 13.64
N SER A 184 0.59 8.32 14.75
CA SER A 184 -0.60 7.68 15.31
C SER A 184 -0.78 7.98 16.79
N GLY A 185 -2.04 8.09 17.19
CA GLY A 185 -2.47 8.28 18.57
C GLY A 185 -3.79 7.58 18.79
N GLY A 186 -4.03 7.12 20.02
CA GLY A 186 -5.28 6.45 20.34
C GLY A 186 -5.57 6.44 21.82
N VAL A 187 -6.85 6.33 22.14
CA VAL A 187 -7.37 6.19 23.49
C VAL A 187 -8.22 4.93 23.57
N GLY A 188 -8.05 4.21 24.67
CA GLY A 188 -8.83 3.03 24.99
C GLY A 188 -9.52 3.21 26.33
N PHE A 189 -10.78 2.78 26.40
CA PHE A 189 -11.55 2.68 27.62
C PHE A 189 -11.99 1.23 27.82
N ARG A 190 -11.83 0.72 29.04
CA ARG A 190 -12.25 -0.63 29.39
C ARG A 190 -12.85 -0.66 30.79
N GLN A 191 -14.10 -1.09 30.90
CA GLN A 191 -14.77 -1.27 32.18
C GLN A 191 -15.60 -2.56 32.17
N SER A 192 -15.22 -3.50 33.04
CA SER A 192 -15.89 -4.79 33.21
C SER A 192 -16.06 -5.53 31.87
N ASN A 193 -17.27 -5.50 31.31
CA ASN A 193 -17.69 -6.20 30.11
C ASN A 193 -17.64 -5.34 28.84
N ILE A 194 -17.32 -4.05 28.94
CA ILE A 194 -17.32 -3.13 27.80
C ILE A 194 -15.91 -2.63 27.54
N TYR A 195 -15.52 -2.59 26.27
CA TYR A 195 -14.36 -1.85 25.81
C TYR A 195 -14.71 -0.97 24.62
N PHE A 196 -14.03 0.17 24.55
CA PHE A 196 -14.11 1.14 23.47
C PHE A 196 -12.69 1.60 23.14
N ASP A 197 -12.31 1.55 21.87
CA ASP A 197 -11.03 2.03 21.38
C ASP A 197 -11.28 3.03 20.25
N LEU A 198 -10.58 4.16 20.30
CA LEU A 198 -10.55 5.17 19.26
C LEU A 198 -9.11 5.45 18.89
N SER A 199 -8.82 5.44 17.59
CA SER A 199 -7.49 5.70 17.06
C SER A 199 -7.54 6.67 15.90
N TYR A 200 -6.47 7.43 15.78
CA TYR A 200 -6.21 8.37 14.70
C TYR A 200 -4.81 8.10 14.13
N ALA A 201 -4.71 8.11 12.81
CA ALA A 201 -3.45 8.04 12.09
C ALA A 201 -3.41 9.09 10.97
N LEU A 202 -2.30 9.82 10.91
CA LEU A 202 -1.97 10.74 9.83
C LEU A 202 -0.82 10.14 9.02
N ARG A 203 -1.08 9.78 7.76
CA ARG A 203 -0.04 9.45 6.79
C ARG A 203 0.34 10.69 6.00
N HIS A 204 1.64 10.93 5.88
CA HIS A 204 2.22 12.03 5.12
C HIS A 204 3.27 11.50 4.14
N ASN A 205 3.17 11.88 2.86
CA ASN A 205 4.18 11.60 1.83
C ASN A 205 4.08 12.56 0.66
N SER A 206 5.18 12.71 -0.09
CA SER A 206 5.21 13.34 -1.41
C SER A 206 5.49 12.26 -2.47
N GLN A 207 4.95 12.43 -3.67
CA GLN A 207 5.29 11.61 -4.83
C GLN A 207 5.31 12.45 -6.10
N ALA A 208 6.21 12.11 -7.02
CA ALA A 208 6.23 12.62 -8.38
C ALA A 208 5.06 12.01 -9.16
N TYR A 209 4.25 12.85 -9.78
CA TYR A 209 3.10 12.46 -10.59
C TYR A 209 3.23 12.98 -12.02
N PHE A 210 3.08 12.07 -12.97
CA PHE A 210 3.03 12.36 -14.39
C PHE A 210 1.57 12.36 -14.85
N MET A 211 1.10 13.51 -15.33
CA MET A 211 -0.26 13.63 -15.89
C MET A 211 -0.37 12.92 -17.25
N TYR A 212 0.72 12.90 -18.01
CA TYR A 212 0.83 12.24 -19.30
C TYR A 212 2.19 11.55 -19.42
N GLY A 213 2.23 10.37 -20.03
CA GLY A 213 3.48 9.66 -20.34
C GLY A 213 4.17 10.28 -21.55
N TYR A 214 4.73 11.48 -21.40
CA TYR A 214 5.50 12.14 -22.46
C TYR A 214 6.95 12.39 -22.01
N PRO A 215 7.97 12.04 -22.82
CA PRO A 215 9.36 11.99 -22.37
C PRO A 215 9.97 13.31 -21.86
N THR A 216 9.33 14.44 -22.14
CA THR A 216 9.87 15.78 -21.85
C THR A 216 9.02 16.56 -20.87
N LEU A 217 8.08 15.92 -20.17
CA LEU A 217 7.26 16.58 -19.15
C LEU A 217 7.88 16.34 -17.78
N ASP A 218 8.19 17.42 -17.09
CA ASP A 218 8.59 17.36 -15.68
C ASP A 218 7.40 16.89 -14.84
N PRO A 219 7.62 15.98 -13.86
CA PRO A 219 6.57 15.58 -12.96
C PRO A 219 6.14 16.74 -12.06
N VAL A 220 4.87 16.71 -11.63
CA VAL A 220 4.40 17.55 -10.53
C VAL A 220 4.55 16.78 -9.23
N GLU A 221 5.11 17.42 -8.20
CA GLU A 221 5.14 16.85 -6.87
C GLU A 221 3.76 16.98 -6.21
N LEU A 222 3.17 15.85 -5.82
CA LEU A 222 1.93 15.78 -5.08
C LEU A 222 2.19 15.38 -3.63
N THR A 223 1.84 16.27 -2.69
CA THR A 223 1.88 15.98 -1.26
C THR A 223 0.54 15.44 -0.77
N TYR A 224 0.55 14.26 -0.17
CA TYR A 224 -0.61 13.58 0.39
C TYR A 224 -0.61 13.64 1.91
N ASN A 225 -1.74 14.12 2.46
CA ASN A 225 -2.05 14.05 3.89
C ASN A 225 -3.32 13.21 4.07
N ARG A 226 -3.15 11.94 4.44
CA ARG A 226 -4.27 11.03 4.64
C ARG A 226 -4.58 10.88 6.12
N HIS A 227 -5.78 11.30 6.50
CA HIS A 227 -6.32 11.17 7.84
C HIS A 227 -7.15 9.88 7.95
N MET A 228 -6.89 9.06 8.96
CA MET A 228 -7.63 7.83 9.23
C MET A 228 -8.10 7.83 10.67
N ILE A 229 -9.41 7.68 10.87
CA ILE A 229 -10.03 7.52 12.19
C ILE A 229 -10.64 6.13 12.23
N THR A 230 -10.28 5.33 13.25
CA THR A 230 -10.82 3.98 13.44
C THR A 230 -11.34 3.84 14.86
N GLY A 231 -12.60 3.42 15.00
CA GLY A 231 -13.25 3.13 16.27
C GLY A 231 -13.62 1.66 16.39
N SER A 232 -13.63 1.14 17.61
CA SER A 232 -14.08 -0.23 17.91
C SER A 232 -14.80 -0.26 19.25
N ILE A 233 -15.87 -1.05 19.32
CA ILE A 233 -16.63 -1.31 20.54
C ILE A 233 -16.82 -2.81 20.68
N GLY A 234 -16.73 -3.32 21.91
CA GLY A 234 -17.06 -4.72 22.16
C GLY A 234 -17.63 -4.95 23.55
N LEU A 235 -18.45 -6.01 23.60
CA LEU A 235 -19.12 -6.50 24.79
C LEU A 235 -18.62 -7.91 25.07
N ARG A 236 -18.20 -8.17 26.31
CA ARG A 236 -17.80 -9.48 26.79
C ARG A 236 -18.88 -10.00 27.71
N PHE A 237 -19.45 -11.15 27.37
CA PHE A 237 -20.45 -11.86 28.19
C PHE A 237 -19.75 -12.93 29.03
#